data_AF-A0A6V7WUN7-F1
#
_entry.id   AF-A0A6V7WUN7-F1
#
_cell.length_a   1.000
_cell.length_b   1.000
_cell.length_c   1.000
_cell.angle_alpha   90.00
_cell.angle_beta   90.00
_cell.angle_gamma   90.00
#
_symmetry.space_group_name_H-M   'P 1'
#
loop_
_entity.id
_entity.type
_entity.pdbx_description
1 polymer ?
#
loop_
_entity_poly.entity_id
_entity_poly.type
_entity_poly.pdbx_seq_one_letter_code
_entity_poly.pdbx_strand_id
1 'polypeptide(L)'
;MIIFKLPILSPFTLALLSLVRGSIAGCIPSTRSHGTEVFEIATTSQVSEPRCNCQQNTIMELNTQMTINDVVVKFTHRGDNIGEGNFGLVRYFCFNLLKNVIHAFDSDNNKCFALKASVIDEGNEHVVQRELDVLNYFNTLEQQQGFAARNRIIKMHEMKHEDNQMYFLLELGGKSLGEYYRQKVSERHGRNARVERQFLKNILKGAAQALLQFHQHGGIHLDVKEDNFIIALDENQSEPDVDFVSTETIPVKMIDFNISVIAEIGHVAHTEHMADAIKAPELLADRRNLTEKADVWSFGLMALGLFNNTFKNYLNKSYHEIIGMVNHYKTNRNFNGTRDKIIKKCLDEDPNERPTMDVVFRVLNGE
;
A
#
# COMPACT_ATOMS: atom_id res chain seq x y z
N MET A 1 18.05 40.17 -63.74
CA MET A 1 16.71 39.95 -63.16
C MET A 1 16.60 38.46 -62.92
N ILE A 2 16.49 37.91 -61.71
CA ILE A 2 16.39 38.50 -60.35
C ILE A 2 17.73 38.24 -59.59
N ILE A 3 17.95 38.79 -58.39
CA ILE A 3 19.29 38.95 -57.77
C ILE A 3 19.52 38.05 -56.53
N PHE A 4 20.79 37.64 -56.39
CA PHE A 4 21.52 36.96 -55.29
C PHE A 4 21.25 37.49 -53.84
N LYS A 5 21.72 36.88 -52.71
CA LYS A 5 22.82 35.89 -52.47
C LYS A 5 22.67 35.08 -51.14
N LEU A 6 23.58 34.12 -50.94
CA LEU A 6 23.81 33.19 -49.80
C LEU A 6 24.92 33.73 -48.84
N PRO A 7 25.51 32.96 -47.87
CA PRO A 7 24.99 32.21 -46.69
C PRO A 7 25.86 32.47 -45.40
N ILE A 8 25.93 31.52 -44.42
CA ILE A 8 27.05 31.12 -43.49
C ILE A 8 26.60 30.78 -42.04
N LEU A 9 27.47 30.09 -41.27
CA LEU A 9 27.25 29.28 -40.05
C LEU A 9 27.69 29.95 -38.71
N SER A 10 27.52 29.18 -37.61
CA SER A 10 27.92 29.35 -36.18
C SER A 10 29.44 29.59 -35.91
N PRO A 11 29.97 29.69 -34.65
CA PRO A 11 29.39 29.46 -33.30
C PRO A 11 29.85 30.45 -32.17
N PHE A 12 29.50 30.22 -30.89
CA PHE A 12 30.44 30.00 -29.74
C PHE A 12 29.78 29.98 -28.34
N THR A 13 30.52 29.44 -27.35
CA THR A 13 30.18 29.35 -25.91
C THR A 13 31.45 29.61 -25.08
N LEU A 14 31.41 30.37 -23.96
CA LEU A 14 32.14 30.11 -22.69
C LEU A 14 32.12 31.27 -21.65
N ALA A 15 31.88 30.88 -20.38
CA ALA A 15 32.45 31.32 -19.09
C ALA A 15 32.94 32.76 -18.79
N LEU A 16 32.60 33.25 -17.58
CA LEU A 16 33.60 33.33 -16.48
C LEU A 16 32.96 33.27 -15.07
N LEU A 17 33.80 33.31 -14.03
CA LEU A 17 33.51 33.07 -12.61
C LEU A 17 34.18 34.16 -11.72
N SER A 18 33.99 34.07 -10.40
CA SER A 18 34.71 34.81 -9.32
C SER A 18 34.25 36.26 -9.02
N LEU A 19 34.41 36.86 -7.83
CA LEU A 19 34.34 36.43 -6.39
C LEU A 19 34.68 37.67 -5.51
N VAL A 20 34.25 37.69 -4.22
CA VAL A 20 34.90 38.47 -3.11
C VAL A 20 34.79 40.01 -3.20
N ARG A 21 34.68 40.87 -2.16
CA ARG A 21 34.61 40.88 -0.66
C ARG A 21 33.52 41.95 -0.29
N GLY A 22 33.09 42.21 0.95
CA GLY A 22 33.53 41.80 2.27
C GLY A 22 33.81 43.03 3.17
N SER A 23 32.86 43.32 4.08
CA SER A 23 32.89 44.15 5.30
C SER A 23 33.78 45.41 5.41
N ILE A 24 33.16 46.56 5.72
CA ILE A 24 33.76 47.66 6.50
C ILE A 24 32.76 48.09 7.59
N ALA A 25 33.25 48.41 8.79
CA ALA A 25 32.47 48.98 9.89
C ALA A 25 33.03 50.37 10.29
N GLY A 26 32.16 51.27 10.76
CA GLY A 26 32.51 52.62 11.20
C GLY A 26 31.32 53.30 11.90
N CYS A 27 31.59 54.23 12.82
CA CYS A 27 30.60 54.70 13.80
C CYS A 27 30.53 56.24 13.93
N ILE A 28 29.30 56.76 14.10
CA ILE A 28 28.94 57.96 14.92
C ILE A 28 29.38 59.35 14.36
N PRO A 29 28.68 60.50 14.58
CA PRO A 29 27.33 60.77 15.14
C PRO A 29 26.39 61.69 14.29
N SER A 30 25.11 61.76 14.70
CA SER A 30 24.15 62.90 14.50
C SER A 30 23.60 63.14 13.07
N THR A 31 22.43 63.77 12.85
CA THR A 31 21.58 64.64 13.71
C THR A 31 20.09 64.20 13.77
N ARG A 32 19.22 64.99 14.43
CA ARG A 32 17.78 64.70 14.68
C ARG A 32 16.85 65.22 13.57
N SER A 33 15.81 64.45 13.24
CA SER A 33 14.48 65.01 12.92
C SER A 33 13.33 64.01 13.11
N HIS A 34 12.35 64.43 13.93
CA HIS A 34 11.03 63.86 14.20
C HIS A 34 10.40 62.92 13.13
N GLY A 35 9.93 61.76 13.59
CA GLY A 35 8.96 60.89 12.92
C GLY A 35 8.15 60.15 13.99
N THR A 36 6.83 60.02 13.80
CA THR A 36 5.90 59.40 14.77
C THR A 36 6.15 57.93 14.99
N GLU A 37 6.23 57.49 16.26
CA GLU A 37 6.18 56.08 16.63
C GLU A 37 4.77 55.53 16.36
N VAL A 38 4.68 54.54 15.46
CA VAL A 38 3.51 53.68 15.34
C VAL A 38 3.76 52.46 16.21
N PHE A 39 2.97 52.29 17.27
CA PHE A 39 3.00 51.08 18.10
C PHE A 39 2.33 49.93 17.35
N GLU A 40 3.09 49.27 16.47
CA GLU A 40 2.66 48.06 15.79
C GLU A 40 2.66 46.90 16.81
N ILE A 41 1.48 46.52 17.29
CA ILE A 41 1.32 45.41 18.23
C ILE A 41 1.59 44.11 17.47
N ALA A 42 2.77 43.54 17.69
CA ALA A 42 3.18 42.27 17.09
C ALA A 42 2.37 41.09 17.67
N THR A 43 1.13 40.92 17.22
CA THR A 43 0.35 39.69 17.44
C THR A 43 0.88 38.58 16.53
N THR A 44 2.11 38.13 16.77
CA THR A 44 2.69 36.93 16.14
C THR A 44 2.10 35.66 16.74
N SER A 45 0.76 35.57 16.75
CA SER A 45 0.06 34.29 16.78
C SER A 45 0.32 33.59 15.46
N GLN A 46 1.46 32.88 15.37
CA GLN A 46 1.63 31.83 14.38
C GLN A 46 0.63 30.73 14.70
N VAL A 47 -0.61 30.91 14.22
CA VAL A 47 -1.57 29.81 14.07
C VAL A 47 -0.91 28.85 13.09
N SER A 48 -0.36 27.76 13.62
CA SER A 48 0.22 26.70 12.79
C SER A 48 -0.84 26.22 11.83
N GLU A 49 -0.61 26.43 10.53
CA GLU A 49 -1.57 26.06 9.48
C GLU A 49 -2.00 24.60 9.67
N PRO A 50 -3.31 24.28 9.64
CA PRO A 50 -3.76 22.91 9.75
C PRO A 50 -3.15 22.06 8.63
N ARG A 51 -2.66 20.88 8.99
CA ARG A 51 -2.00 19.90 8.11
C ARG A 51 -2.74 18.59 8.19
N CYS A 52 -2.50 17.70 7.22
CA CYS A 52 -2.73 16.28 7.42
C CYS A 52 -2.04 15.83 8.73
N ASN A 53 -2.70 15.01 9.55
CA ASN A 53 -2.04 14.36 10.70
C ASN A 53 -0.81 13.54 10.26
N CYS A 54 -0.87 12.94 9.05
CA CYS A 54 0.24 12.28 8.36
C CYS A 54 1.42 13.19 7.96
N GLN A 55 1.30 14.52 8.12
CA GLN A 55 2.27 15.57 7.76
C GLN A 55 2.72 15.66 6.27
N GLN A 56 2.26 14.79 5.37
CA GLN A 56 2.79 14.71 4.00
C GLN A 56 2.46 15.90 3.09
N ASN A 57 1.29 16.54 3.26
CA ASN A 57 0.86 17.69 2.46
C ASN A 57 0.25 18.78 3.37
N THR A 58 0.39 20.03 2.97
CA THR A 58 -0.39 21.16 3.51
C THR A 58 -1.78 21.20 2.89
N ILE A 59 -2.76 21.83 3.56
CA ILE A 59 -4.12 21.97 3.00
C ILE A 59 -4.12 22.83 1.73
N MET A 60 -3.22 23.82 1.61
CA MET A 60 -3.09 24.64 0.39
C MET A 60 -2.59 23.88 -0.84
N GLU A 61 -1.88 22.76 -0.65
CA GLU A 61 -1.46 21.92 -1.77
C GLU A 61 -2.63 21.13 -2.36
N LEU A 62 -3.67 20.82 -1.57
CA LEU A 62 -4.87 20.09 -1.99
C LEU A 62 -5.74 20.95 -2.93
N ASN A 63 -5.46 20.84 -4.23
CA ASN A 63 -6.00 21.70 -5.28
C ASN A 63 -7.31 21.20 -5.94
N THR A 64 -7.76 19.99 -5.61
CA THR A 64 -8.96 19.35 -6.17
C THR A 64 -9.91 18.98 -5.03
N GLN A 65 -11.23 19.03 -5.27
CA GLN A 65 -12.23 18.59 -4.29
C GLN A 65 -13.32 17.73 -4.94
N MET A 66 -13.92 16.84 -4.15
CA MET A 66 -15.05 15.99 -4.55
C MET A 66 -16.02 15.87 -3.37
N THR A 67 -17.32 15.88 -3.67
CA THR A 67 -18.36 15.48 -2.71
C THR A 67 -18.75 14.03 -2.97
N ILE A 68 -18.62 13.20 -1.95
CA ILE A 68 -19.14 11.81 -1.85
C ILE A 68 -20.13 11.84 -0.70
N ASN A 69 -21.40 11.44 -0.93
CA ASN A 69 -22.44 11.31 0.10
C ASN A 69 -22.42 12.40 1.20
N ASP A 70 -22.44 13.66 0.76
CA ASP A 70 -22.35 14.90 1.55
C ASP A 70 -21.00 15.21 2.24
N VAL A 71 -20.03 14.28 2.26
CA VAL A 71 -18.64 14.55 2.69
C VAL A 71 -17.83 15.22 1.56
N VAL A 72 -17.25 16.37 1.86
CA VAL A 72 -16.38 17.13 0.93
C VAL A 72 -14.91 16.80 1.21
N VAL A 73 -14.29 16.02 0.33
CA VAL A 73 -12.88 15.65 0.43
C VAL A 73 -12.00 16.46 -0.53
N LYS A 74 -10.82 16.86 -0.06
CA LYS A 74 -9.81 17.62 -0.80
C LYS A 74 -8.58 16.76 -1.07
N PHE A 75 -8.03 16.80 -2.28
CA PHE A 75 -6.93 15.95 -2.73
C PHE A 75 -6.07 16.63 -3.80
N THR A 76 -5.00 15.97 -4.25
CA THR A 76 -4.17 16.43 -5.38
C THR A 76 -4.11 15.41 -6.51
N HIS A 77 -4.06 15.93 -7.74
CA HIS A 77 -3.70 15.16 -8.93
C HIS A 77 -2.35 15.69 -9.48
N ARG A 78 -1.23 15.37 -8.81
CA ARG A 78 0.12 15.65 -9.33
C ARG A 78 0.53 14.53 -10.29
N GLY A 79 0.93 14.89 -11.52
CA GLY A 79 1.08 13.93 -12.61
C GLY A 79 2.50 13.74 -13.15
N ASP A 80 3.18 12.71 -12.64
CA ASP A 80 4.04 11.74 -13.44
C ASP A 80 3.17 9.00 -14.39
N ASN A 81 3.37 8.39 -15.63
CA ASN A 81 2.99 7.06 -16.11
C ASN A 81 4.01 5.98 -15.65
N ILE A 82 3.96 5.55 -14.38
CA ILE A 82 4.87 4.52 -13.84
C ILE A 82 4.43 3.10 -14.26
N GLY A 83 4.57 2.81 -15.55
CA GLY A 83 4.41 1.47 -16.14
C GLY A 83 3.04 1.21 -16.78
N GLU A 84 3.04 0.28 -17.74
CA GLU A 84 1.84 -0.22 -18.41
C GLU A 84 1.38 -1.54 -17.77
N GLY A 85 0.10 -1.62 -17.45
CA GLY A 85 -0.60 -2.86 -17.12
C GLY A 85 -1.81 -3.00 -18.03
N ASN A 86 -2.27 -4.23 -18.30
CA ASN A 86 -3.51 -4.43 -19.04
C ASN A 86 -4.70 -3.86 -18.24
N PHE A 87 -5.65 -3.27 -18.97
CA PHE A 87 -6.83 -2.52 -18.48
C PHE A 87 -6.56 -1.11 -17.92
N GLY A 88 -6.98 -0.08 -18.68
CA GLY A 88 -7.26 1.28 -18.17
C GLY A 88 -6.11 2.29 -18.26
N LEU A 89 -6.46 3.55 -18.57
CA LEU A 89 -5.50 4.65 -18.70
C LEU A 89 -5.19 5.28 -17.33
N VAL A 90 -3.92 5.26 -16.90
CA VAL A 90 -3.47 5.79 -15.60
C VAL A 90 -2.73 7.13 -15.76
N ARG A 91 -2.83 8.01 -14.75
CA ARG A 91 -1.99 9.20 -14.56
C ARG A 91 -1.64 9.33 -13.06
N TYR A 92 -0.38 9.63 -12.72
CA TYR A 92 0.16 9.71 -11.35
C TYR A 92 -0.70 10.57 -10.37
N PHE A 93 -0.58 10.45 -9.04
CA PHE A 93 0.44 9.84 -8.14
C PHE A 93 -0.29 9.15 -6.93
N CYS A 94 0.34 8.47 -5.96
CA CYS A 94 1.73 8.48 -5.47
C CYS A 94 2.26 7.08 -5.07
N PHE A 95 3.41 7.00 -4.41
CA PHE A 95 4.02 5.73 -3.97
C PHE A 95 3.22 5.02 -2.85
N ASN A 96 2.35 4.11 -3.26
CA ASN A 96 2.70 2.70 -3.15
C ASN A 96 2.49 2.03 -4.51
N LEU A 97 3.02 0.83 -4.71
CA LEU A 97 2.67 0.07 -5.93
C LEU A 97 1.22 -0.42 -5.81
N LEU A 98 0.48 -0.34 -6.93
CA LEU A 98 -0.93 -0.71 -7.15
C LEU A 98 -1.98 0.42 -7.05
N LYS A 99 -2.60 0.68 -8.22
CA LYS A 99 -3.99 1.11 -8.42
C LYS A 99 -4.32 2.56 -8.08
N ASN A 100 -5.50 2.98 -8.55
CA ASN A 100 -5.97 4.37 -8.65
C ASN A 100 -6.38 4.97 -7.29
N VAL A 101 -5.47 4.98 -6.30
CA VAL A 101 -5.75 5.41 -4.93
C VAL A 101 -5.03 6.73 -4.63
N ILE A 102 -5.79 7.74 -4.24
CA ILE A 102 -5.30 9.08 -3.89
C ILE A 102 -5.56 9.33 -2.41
N HIS A 103 -4.58 9.86 -1.69
CA HIS A 103 -4.77 10.34 -0.32
C HIS A 103 -5.63 11.61 -0.34
N ALA A 104 -6.77 11.57 0.37
CA ALA A 104 -7.74 12.65 0.45
C ALA A 104 -7.97 13.09 1.91
N PHE A 105 -8.31 14.36 2.11
CA PHE A 105 -8.50 14.98 3.42
C PHE A 105 -9.84 15.71 3.50
N ASP A 106 -10.62 15.36 4.53
CA ASP A 106 -11.80 16.09 4.98
C ASP A 106 -11.33 17.18 5.96
N SER A 107 -11.50 18.44 5.57
CA SER A 107 -11.10 19.60 6.37
C SER A 107 -12.03 19.91 7.53
N ASP A 108 -13.24 19.38 7.51
CA ASP A 108 -14.34 19.81 8.36
C ASP A 108 -14.45 18.85 9.56
N ASN A 109 -14.12 17.57 9.35
CA ASN A 109 -13.87 16.58 10.39
C ASN A 109 -12.36 16.37 10.70
N ASN A 110 -11.46 17.11 10.06
CA ASN A 110 -9.99 17.00 10.19
C ASN A 110 -9.47 15.56 10.08
N LYS A 111 -9.88 14.84 9.02
CA LYS A 111 -9.62 13.40 8.87
C LYS A 111 -9.13 13.04 7.46
N CYS A 112 -8.24 12.06 7.39
CA CYS A 112 -7.68 11.56 6.13
C CYS A 112 -8.27 10.20 5.73
N PHE A 113 -8.29 9.97 4.43
CA PHE A 113 -8.92 8.84 3.75
C PHE A 113 -8.09 8.43 2.53
N ALA A 114 -8.35 7.22 2.02
CA ALA A 114 -7.85 6.75 0.74
C ALA A 114 -9.00 6.73 -0.27
N LEU A 115 -8.98 7.67 -1.23
CA LEU A 115 -9.97 7.78 -2.31
C LEU A 115 -9.53 6.89 -3.49
N LYS A 116 -10.22 5.77 -3.72
CA LYS A 116 -9.97 4.86 -4.86
C LYS A 116 -10.97 5.14 -5.99
N ALA A 117 -10.49 5.24 -7.23
CA ALA A 117 -11.33 5.44 -8.42
C ALA A 117 -11.25 4.25 -9.39
N SER A 118 -12.34 3.49 -9.53
CA SER A 118 -12.44 2.35 -10.46
C SER A 118 -13.28 2.74 -11.67
N VAL A 119 -12.71 2.64 -12.88
CA VAL A 119 -13.44 2.85 -14.13
C VAL A 119 -14.32 1.64 -14.41
N ILE A 120 -15.58 1.89 -14.76
CA ILE A 120 -16.58 0.89 -15.17
C ILE A 120 -16.73 0.94 -16.69
N ASP A 121 -16.37 -0.16 -17.33
CA ASP A 121 -16.47 -0.40 -18.77
C ASP A 121 -17.20 -1.73 -19.03
N GLU A 122 -17.70 -1.92 -20.25
CA GLU A 122 -18.33 -3.18 -20.67
C GLU A 122 -17.39 -4.37 -20.44
N GLY A 123 -17.76 -5.23 -19.50
CA GLY A 123 -17.00 -6.44 -19.14
C GLY A 123 -16.13 -6.36 -17.87
N ASN A 124 -15.97 -5.18 -17.23
CA ASN A 124 -15.29 -5.08 -15.93
C ASN A 124 -16.20 -4.70 -14.75
N GLU A 125 -17.44 -4.27 -14.99
CA GLU A 125 -18.44 -3.87 -13.97
C GLU A 125 -18.51 -4.87 -12.80
N HIS A 126 -18.56 -6.16 -13.10
CA HIS A 126 -18.63 -7.24 -12.13
C HIS A 126 -17.40 -7.31 -11.20
N VAL A 127 -16.23 -6.80 -11.61
CA VAL A 127 -14.99 -6.75 -10.83
C VAL A 127 -15.10 -5.65 -9.78
N VAL A 128 -15.58 -4.48 -10.20
CA VAL A 128 -15.84 -3.31 -9.35
C VAL A 128 -16.96 -3.63 -8.34
N GLN A 129 -18.01 -4.33 -8.79
CA GLN A 129 -19.11 -4.76 -7.92
C GLN A 129 -18.65 -5.78 -6.86
N ARG A 130 -17.77 -6.74 -7.19
CA ARG A 130 -17.20 -7.66 -6.17
C ARG A 130 -16.48 -6.90 -5.05
N GLU A 131 -15.67 -5.90 -5.39
CA GLU A 131 -15.00 -5.09 -4.37
C GLU A 131 -16.02 -4.30 -3.51
N LEU A 132 -17.05 -3.70 -4.13
CA LEU A 132 -18.13 -3.04 -3.41
C LEU A 132 -18.90 -3.99 -2.46
N ASP A 133 -19.25 -5.18 -2.93
CA ASP A 133 -19.98 -6.19 -2.15
C ASP A 133 -19.17 -6.67 -0.93
N VAL A 134 -17.89 -6.99 -1.13
CA VAL A 134 -16.98 -7.45 -0.07
C VAL A 134 -16.80 -6.37 0.99
N LEU A 135 -16.58 -5.11 0.58
CA LEU A 135 -16.44 -3.98 1.50
C LEU A 135 -17.74 -3.73 2.28
N ASN A 136 -18.91 -3.80 1.63
CA ASN A 136 -20.21 -3.67 2.30
C ASN A 136 -20.49 -4.79 3.30
N TYR A 137 -20.11 -6.04 2.97
CA TYR A 137 -20.27 -7.19 3.85
C TYR A 137 -19.48 -7.01 5.16
N PHE A 138 -18.18 -6.70 5.07
CA PHE A 138 -17.35 -6.49 6.26
C PHE A 138 -17.68 -5.20 7.03
N ASN A 139 -18.09 -4.12 6.34
CA ASN A 139 -18.64 -2.93 7.00
C ASN A 139 -19.87 -3.26 7.85
N THR A 140 -20.78 -4.09 7.33
CA THR A 140 -22.02 -4.48 8.00
C THR A 140 -21.73 -5.34 9.24
N LEU A 141 -20.81 -6.30 9.14
CA LEU A 141 -20.33 -7.08 10.29
C LEU A 141 -19.69 -6.19 11.37
N GLU A 142 -18.93 -5.17 10.97
CA GLU A 142 -18.30 -4.24 11.90
C GLU A 142 -19.31 -3.43 12.73
N GLN A 143 -20.44 -3.05 12.11
CA GLN A 143 -21.53 -2.33 12.79
C GLN A 143 -22.37 -3.23 13.72
N GLN A 144 -22.50 -4.51 13.39
CA GLN A 144 -23.39 -5.45 14.11
C GLN A 144 -22.73 -6.14 15.32
N GLN A 145 -21.43 -5.94 15.56
CA GLN A 145 -20.67 -6.63 16.60
C GLN A 145 -19.64 -5.70 17.27
N GLY A 146 -19.06 -6.14 18.39
CA GLY A 146 -17.91 -5.49 19.05
C GLY A 146 -16.59 -5.65 18.28
N PHE A 147 -16.63 -5.44 16.95
CA PHE A 147 -15.68 -5.97 15.97
C PHE A 147 -14.76 -4.89 15.41
N ALA A 148 -15.15 -3.60 15.47
CA ALA A 148 -14.38 -2.45 14.99
C ALA A 148 -12.92 -2.41 15.51
N ALA A 149 -12.68 -2.77 16.78
CA ALA A 149 -11.33 -2.81 17.36
C ALA A 149 -10.45 -3.98 16.85
N ARG A 150 -10.98 -4.86 15.99
CA ARG A 150 -10.30 -6.07 15.48
C ARG A 150 -10.53 -6.34 13.99
N ASN A 151 -11.23 -5.47 13.27
CA ASN A 151 -11.41 -5.62 11.83
C ASN A 151 -10.05 -5.55 11.11
N ARG A 152 -9.76 -6.57 10.30
CA ARG A 152 -8.54 -6.72 9.49
C ARG A 152 -8.83 -6.58 7.99
N ILE A 153 -10.05 -6.19 7.62
CA ILE A 153 -10.43 -5.77 6.27
C ILE A 153 -10.42 -4.25 6.22
N ILE A 154 -10.05 -3.67 5.07
CA ILE A 154 -10.14 -2.23 4.87
C ILE A 154 -11.59 -1.77 4.96
N LYS A 155 -11.84 -0.73 5.75
CA LYS A 155 -13.14 -0.11 5.89
C LYS A 155 -13.38 0.83 4.71
N MET A 156 -14.47 0.61 4.00
CA MET A 156 -15.06 1.64 3.17
C MET A 156 -15.92 2.52 4.07
N HIS A 157 -15.66 3.82 4.08
CA HIS A 157 -16.57 4.77 4.71
C HIS A 157 -17.79 4.99 3.81
N GLU A 158 -17.56 5.38 2.56
CA GLU A 158 -18.60 5.81 1.63
C GLU A 158 -18.23 5.46 0.18
N MET A 159 -19.19 5.58 -0.73
CA MET A 159 -19.04 5.30 -2.15
C MET A 159 -19.90 6.24 -3.00
N LYS A 160 -19.41 6.61 -4.18
CA LYS A 160 -20.14 7.38 -5.19
C LYS A 160 -19.98 6.73 -6.56
N HIS A 161 -21.06 6.66 -7.33
CA HIS A 161 -21.04 6.30 -8.76
C HIS A 161 -21.33 7.57 -9.57
N GLU A 162 -20.48 7.90 -10.54
CA GLU A 162 -20.60 9.09 -11.39
C GLU A 162 -20.01 8.79 -12.78
N ASP A 163 -20.81 9.01 -13.82
CA ASP A 163 -20.56 8.55 -15.19
C ASP A 163 -20.09 7.07 -15.21
N ASN A 164 -18.94 6.79 -15.84
CA ASN A 164 -18.31 5.46 -15.89
C ASN A 164 -17.29 5.25 -14.75
N GLN A 165 -17.47 5.83 -13.56
CA GLN A 165 -16.52 5.70 -12.45
C GLN A 165 -17.20 5.47 -11.10
N MET A 166 -16.71 4.47 -10.37
CA MET A 166 -17.03 4.26 -8.96
C MET A 166 -15.87 4.72 -8.08
N TYR A 167 -16.19 5.67 -7.19
CA TYR A 167 -15.29 6.22 -6.19
C TYR A 167 -15.57 5.58 -4.84
N PHE A 168 -14.55 5.02 -4.21
CA PHE A 168 -14.60 4.45 -2.87
C PHE A 168 -13.82 5.35 -1.91
N LEU A 169 -14.48 5.87 -0.89
CA LEU A 169 -13.83 6.60 0.21
C LEU A 169 -13.46 5.59 1.29
N LEU A 170 -12.22 5.10 1.27
CA LEU A 170 -11.70 4.10 2.21
C LEU A 170 -11.02 4.77 3.42
N GLU A 171 -10.89 4.06 4.53
CA GLU A 171 -10.01 4.50 5.62
C GLU A 171 -8.56 4.63 5.11
N LEU A 172 -7.80 5.58 5.66
CA LEU A 172 -6.38 5.66 5.36
C LEU A 172 -5.62 4.55 6.10
N GLY A 173 -4.80 3.79 5.38
CA GLY A 173 -3.79 2.91 5.95
C GLY A 173 -2.38 3.40 5.68
N GLY A 174 -1.40 2.78 6.33
CA GLY A 174 0.02 3.02 6.10
C GLY A 174 0.55 2.28 4.88
N LYS A 175 1.87 2.08 4.85
CA LYS A 175 2.57 1.34 3.80
C LYS A 175 2.03 -0.07 3.58
N SER A 176 2.25 -0.58 2.38
CA SER A 176 2.20 -2.02 2.10
C SER A 176 3.11 -2.80 3.07
N LEU A 177 2.72 -4.03 3.40
CA LEU A 177 3.48 -4.93 4.25
C LEU A 177 4.88 -5.18 3.67
N GLY A 178 4.96 -5.26 2.34
CA GLY A 178 6.20 -5.28 1.58
C GLY A 178 7.07 -4.04 1.81
N GLU A 179 6.55 -2.83 1.62
CA GLU A 179 7.35 -1.61 1.80
C GLU A 179 7.74 -1.40 3.27
N TYR A 180 6.81 -1.54 4.23
CA TYR A 180 7.09 -1.39 5.66
C TYR A 180 8.20 -2.35 6.12
N TYR A 181 8.16 -3.62 5.69
CA TYR A 181 9.24 -4.57 5.97
C TYR A 181 10.58 -4.14 5.32
N ARG A 182 10.55 -3.75 4.04
CA ARG A 182 11.74 -3.29 3.29
C ARG A 182 12.38 -2.04 3.92
N GLN A 183 11.56 -1.08 4.38
CA GLN A 183 11.98 0.12 5.11
C GLN A 183 12.57 -0.23 6.47
N LYS A 184 11.84 -0.93 7.34
CA LYS A 184 12.29 -1.23 8.70
C LYS A 184 13.60 -2.02 8.71
N VAL A 185 13.83 -2.89 7.71
CA VAL A 185 15.10 -3.60 7.51
C VAL A 185 16.22 -2.66 7.04
N SER A 186 15.97 -1.74 6.09
CA SER A 186 16.99 -0.79 5.62
C SER A 186 17.34 0.29 6.65
N GLU A 187 16.41 0.69 7.51
CA GLU A 187 16.66 1.59 8.65
C GLU A 187 17.66 1.02 9.66
N ARG A 188 17.82 -0.31 9.73
CA ARG A 188 18.54 -0.99 10.83
C ARG A 188 19.67 -1.91 10.34
N HIS A 189 20.40 -1.43 9.34
CA HIS A 189 21.66 -2.01 8.84
C HIS A 189 22.54 -2.59 9.97
N GLY A 190 22.94 -3.86 9.83
CA GLY A 190 23.93 -4.51 10.71
C GLY A 190 23.37 -5.30 11.90
N ARG A 191 22.05 -5.43 12.08
CA ARG A 191 21.48 -6.38 13.06
C ARG A 191 21.69 -7.85 12.62
N ASN A 192 21.74 -8.76 13.58
CA ASN A 192 21.89 -10.21 13.34
C ASN A 192 20.63 -10.78 12.66
N ALA A 193 20.79 -11.63 11.64
CA ALA A 193 19.70 -12.28 10.90
C ALA A 193 18.68 -13.08 11.76
N ARG A 194 18.98 -13.40 13.02
CA ARG A 194 17.99 -13.91 14.00
C ARG A 194 16.88 -12.88 14.28
N VAL A 195 17.24 -11.60 14.33
CA VAL A 195 16.34 -10.47 14.67
C VAL A 195 15.42 -10.15 13.49
N GLU A 196 15.97 -10.13 12.26
CA GLU A 196 15.17 -10.04 11.02
C GLU A 196 14.18 -11.21 10.90
N ARG A 197 14.62 -12.44 11.21
CA ARG A 197 13.73 -13.62 11.22
C ARG A 197 12.59 -13.51 12.22
N GLN A 198 12.78 -12.84 13.35
CA GLN A 198 11.72 -12.58 14.34
C GLN A 198 10.77 -11.47 13.86
N PHE A 199 11.29 -10.36 13.35
CA PHE A 199 10.44 -9.31 12.79
C PHE A 199 9.57 -9.81 11.62
N LEU A 200 10.14 -10.63 10.73
CA LEU A 200 9.34 -11.29 9.69
C LEU A 200 8.29 -12.27 10.27
N LYS A 201 8.57 -12.94 11.40
CA LYS A 201 7.56 -13.77 12.09
C LYS A 201 6.37 -12.90 12.53
N ASN A 202 6.61 -11.68 13.04
CA ASN A 202 5.56 -10.75 13.46
C ASN A 202 4.75 -10.20 12.26
N ILE A 203 5.45 -9.85 11.16
CA ILE A 203 4.86 -9.42 9.88
C ILE A 203 3.90 -10.49 9.34
N LEU A 204 4.36 -11.74 9.27
CA LEU A 204 3.55 -12.86 8.78
C LEU A 204 2.41 -13.22 9.73
N LYS A 205 2.58 -13.04 11.05
CA LYS A 205 1.51 -13.19 12.04
C LYS A 205 0.38 -12.17 11.83
N GLY A 206 0.71 -10.93 11.46
CA GLY A 206 -0.26 -9.88 11.12
C GLY A 206 -1.10 -10.25 9.89
N ALA A 207 -0.42 -10.57 8.78
CA ALA A 207 -1.09 -11.01 7.54
C ALA A 207 -1.90 -12.32 7.73
N ALA A 208 -1.38 -13.28 8.50
CA ALA A 208 -2.10 -14.51 8.82
C ALA A 208 -3.38 -14.25 9.63
N GLN A 209 -3.37 -13.28 10.55
CA GLN A 209 -4.58 -12.91 11.29
C GLN A 209 -5.64 -12.27 10.40
N ALA A 210 -5.23 -11.46 9.42
CA ALA A 210 -6.15 -10.84 8.47
C ALA A 210 -6.79 -11.88 7.54
N LEU A 211 -5.96 -12.74 6.94
CA LEU A 211 -6.42 -13.79 6.03
C LEU A 211 -7.28 -14.83 6.75
N LEU A 212 -6.97 -15.16 8.01
CA LEU A 212 -7.84 -15.97 8.88
C LEU A 212 -9.24 -15.35 9.03
N GLN A 213 -9.35 -14.05 9.30
CA GLN A 213 -10.65 -13.40 9.43
C GLN A 213 -11.43 -13.43 8.11
N PHE A 214 -10.77 -13.26 6.96
CA PHE A 214 -11.41 -13.40 5.66
C PHE A 214 -11.94 -14.82 5.43
N HIS A 215 -11.12 -15.84 5.74
CA HIS A 215 -11.47 -17.27 5.62
C HIS A 215 -12.57 -17.71 6.59
N GLN A 216 -12.72 -17.05 7.74
CA GLN A 216 -13.80 -17.30 8.71
C GLN A 216 -15.19 -16.88 8.20
N HIS A 217 -15.25 -16.03 7.18
CA HIS A 217 -16.45 -15.56 6.51
C HIS A 217 -16.48 -16.03 5.05
N GLY A 218 -16.16 -17.31 4.82
CA GLY A 218 -16.20 -17.98 3.51
C GLY A 218 -15.42 -17.30 2.38
N GLY A 219 -14.51 -16.38 2.73
CA GLY A 219 -13.77 -15.56 1.78
C GLY A 219 -12.56 -16.29 1.20
N ILE A 220 -12.32 -16.09 -0.10
CA ILE A 220 -11.07 -16.48 -0.77
C ILE A 220 -10.58 -15.29 -1.58
N HIS A 221 -9.38 -14.80 -1.28
CA HIS A 221 -8.89 -13.51 -1.75
C HIS A 221 -8.39 -13.56 -3.20
N LEU A 222 -7.74 -14.68 -3.58
CA LEU A 222 -7.12 -14.96 -4.88
C LEU A 222 -5.93 -14.08 -5.30
N ASP A 223 -5.70 -12.94 -4.65
CA ASP A 223 -4.55 -12.06 -4.88
C ASP A 223 -3.75 -11.79 -3.59
N VAL A 224 -3.34 -12.85 -2.88
CA VAL A 224 -2.56 -12.78 -1.63
C VAL A 224 -1.08 -12.55 -1.91
N LYS A 225 -0.62 -11.31 -1.72
CA LYS A 225 0.78 -10.87 -1.90
C LYS A 225 1.11 -9.70 -0.96
N GLU A 226 2.39 -9.38 -0.80
CA GLU A 226 2.86 -8.41 0.22
C GLU A 226 2.38 -6.96 0.01
N ASP A 227 1.84 -6.65 -1.17
CA ASP A 227 1.32 -5.32 -1.50
C ASP A 227 -0.19 -5.19 -1.21
N ASN A 228 -0.94 -6.30 -1.14
CA ASN A 228 -2.38 -6.33 -0.81
C ASN A 228 -2.67 -6.45 0.71
N PHE A 229 -1.63 -6.38 1.52
CA PHE A 229 -1.70 -6.16 2.96
C PHE A 229 -1.07 -4.81 3.28
N ILE A 230 -1.72 -3.97 4.08
CA ILE A 230 -1.19 -2.68 4.53
C ILE A 230 -1.14 -2.60 6.05
N ILE A 231 -0.27 -1.74 6.57
CA ILE A 231 -0.17 -1.47 8.00
C ILE A 231 -1.39 -0.64 8.45
N ALA A 232 -2.09 -1.08 9.50
CA ALA A 232 -3.15 -0.27 10.10
C ALA A 232 -2.52 0.89 10.89
N LEU A 233 -3.09 2.09 10.73
CA LEU A 233 -2.66 3.28 11.46
C LEU A 233 -3.30 3.33 12.85
N ASP A 234 -2.69 4.11 13.75
CA ASP A 234 -3.26 4.45 15.05
C ASP A 234 -4.30 5.60 14.96
N GLU A 235 -4.82 6.03 16.12
CA GLU A 235 -5.75 7.17 16.22
C GLU A 235 -5.16 8.50 15.72
N ASN A 236 -3.83 8.62 15.70
CA ASN A 236 -3.09 9.77 15.19
C ASN A 236 -2.74 9.63 13.69
N GLN A 237 -3.27 8.61 13.01
CA GLN A 237 -2.96 8.27 11.61
C GLN A 237 -1.47 7.99 11.36
N SER A 238 -0.78 7.43 12.37
CA SER A 238 0.63 7.06 12.33
C SER A 238 0.83 5.54 12.27
N GLU A 239 1.89 5.09 11.60
CA GLU A 239 2.30 3.68 11.63
C GLU A 239 2.88 3.33 13.01
N PRO A 240 2.56 2.15 13.59
CA PRO A 240 3.16 1.72 14.85
C PRO A 240 4.67 1.47 14.68
N ASP A 241 5.51 2.06 15.55
CA ASP A 241 6.95 1.80 15.57
C ASP A 241 7.29 0.53 16.36
N VAL A 242 7.04 -0.63 15.74
CA VAL A 242 7.27 -1.94 16.35
C VAL A 242 8.75 -2.31 16.27
N ASP A 243 9.45 -2.47 17.41
CA ASP A 243 10.81 -3.01 17.41
C ASP A 243 10.81 -4.49 16.99
N PHE A 244 11.86 -4.90 16.28
CA PHE A 244 12.12 -6.24 15.77
C PHE A 244 12.15 -7.32 16.86
N VAL A 245 12.32 -6.93 18.13
CA VAL A 245 12.34 -7.83 19.29
C VAL A 245 11.00 -7.90 20.03
N SER A 246 9.99 -7.11 19.63
CA SER A 246 8.62 -7.27 20.14
C SER A 246 8.05 -8.63 19.74
N THR A 247 7.09 -9.14 20.52
CA THR A 247 6.28 -10.34 20.23
C THR A 247 4.84 -10.00 19.81
N GLU A 248 4.53 -8.70 19.74
CA GLU A 248 3.21 -8.20 19.39
C GLU A 248 2.87 -8.48 17.91
N THR A 249 1.58 -8.63 17.64
CA THR A 249 1.09 -8.76 16.27
C THR A 249 1.08 -7.38 15.64
N ILE A 250 1.86 -7.17 14.57
CA ILE A 250 1.80 -5.94 13.78
C ILE A 250 0.36 -5.84 13.22
N PRO A 251 -0.36 -4.73 13.44
CA PRO A 251 -1.74 -4.61 12.99
C PRO A 251 -1.75 -4.37 11.48
N VAL A 252 -2.41 -5.28 10.76
CA VAL A 252 -2.43 -5.34 9.30
C VAL A 252 -3.88 -5.36 8.83
N LYS A 253 -4.16 -4.71 7.70
CA LYS A 253 -5.43 -4.81 6.98
C LYS A 253 -5.24 -5.32 5.55
N MET A 254 -6.21 -6.08 5.05
CA MET A 254 -6.29 -6.51 3.65
C MET A 254 -7.02 -5.48 2.79
N ILE A 255 -6.57 -5.32 1.55
CA ILE A 255 -7.15 -4.47 0.51
C ILE A 255 -7.33 -5.26 -0.78
N ASP A 256 -8.04 -4.66 -1.75
CA ASP A 256 -8.04 -5.06 -3.17
C ASP A 256 -8.83 -6.34 -3.52
N PHE A 257 -10.11 -6.35 -3.15
CA PHE A 257 -11.01 -7.51 -3.27
C PHE A 257 -11.60 -7.75 -4.68
N ASN A 258 -11.03 -7.12 -5.71
CA ASN A 258 -11.53 -7.09 -7.10
C ASN A 258 -11.80 -8.48 -7.71
N ILE A 259 -10.98 -9.47 -7.38
CA ILE A 259 -11.11 -10.86 -7.87
C ILE A 259 -11.51 -11.85 -6.77
N SER A 260 -11.73 -11.37 -5.54
CA SER A 260 -12.08 -12.22 -4.41
C SER A 260 -13.50 -12.78 -4.52
N VAL A 261 -13.78 -13.84 -3.75
CA VAL A 261 -15.12 -14.39 -3.57
C VAL A 261 -15.45 -14.52 -2.10
N ILE A 262 -16.73 -14.42 -1.76
CA ILE A 262 -17.29 -14.75 -0.44
C ILE A 262 -18.50 -15.67 -0.67
N ALA A 263 -18.52 -16.83 0.00
CA ALA A 263 -19.57 -17.83 -0.17
C ALA A 263 -20.96 -17.33 0.32
N GLU A 264 -20.98 -16.56 1.41
CA GLU A 264 -22.15 -16.02 2.10
C GLU A 264 -22.97 -15.04 1.25
N ILE A 265 -22.37 -14.47 0.19
CA ILE A 265 -23.02 -13.58 -0.79
C ILE A 265 -23.06 -14.18 -2.21
N GLY A 266 -22.71 -15.46 -2.35
CA GLY A 266 -22.92 -16.23 -3.58
C GLY A 266 -22.02 -15.86 -4.77
N HIS A 267 -20.85 -15.25 -4.54
CA HIS A 267 -19.92 -14.90 -5.62
C HIS A 267 -19.36 -16.14 -6.34
N VAL A 268 -19.33 -16.09 -7.67
CA VAL A 268 -18.66 -17.08 -8.52
C VAL A 268 -17.18 -16.68 -8.71
N ALA A 269 -16.28 -17.67 -8.72
CA ALA A 269 -14.84 -17.44 -8.83
C ALA A 269 -14.33 -17.36 -10.27
N HIS A 270 -13.54 -16.32 -10.56
CA HIS A 270 -12.98 -16.04 -11.89
C HIS A 270 -11.44 -16.12 -11.85
N THR A 271 -10.94 -17.35 -11.75
CA THR A 271 -9.50 -17.65 -11.61
C THR A 271 -8.69 -17.34 -12.88
N GLU A 272 -9.33 -16.95 -13.98
CA GLU A 272 -8.72 -16.34 -15.16
C GLU A 272 -7.94 -15.04 -14.85
N HIS A 273 -8.39 -14.23 -13.89
CA HIS A 273 -7.74 -12.94 -13.59
C HIS A 273 -6.48 -13.06 -12.72
N MET A 274 -6.27 -14.21 -12.05
CA MET A 274 -5.05 -14.47 -11.30
C MET A 274 -3.87 -14.75 -12.26
N ALA A 275 -2.67 -14.28 -11.94
CA ALA A 275 -1.48 -14.52 -12.76
C ALA A 275 -1.01 -15.99 -12.68
N ASP A 276 -0.89 -16.67 -13.83
CA ASP A 276 -0.56 -18.11 -13.88
C ASP A 276 0.75 -18.50 -13.20
N ALA A 277 1.73 -17.58 -13.15
CA ALA A 277 3.01 -17.81 -12.50
C ALA A 277 2.91 -18.13 -10.99
N ILE A 278 1.90 -17.57 -10.30
CA ILE A 278 1.74 -17.68 -8.84
C ILE A 278 0.54 -18.53 -8.40
N LYS A 279 -0.25 -19.06 -9.35
CA LYS A 279 -1.39 -19.93 -9.04
C LYS A 279 -0.95 -21.14 -8.22
N ALA A 280 -1.83 -21.55 -7.31
CA ALA A 280 -1.68 -22.81 -6.59
C ALA A 280 -1.78 -24.00 -7.57
N PRO A 281 -0.99 -25.08 -7.40
CA PRO A 281 -0.89 -26.18 -8.37
C PRO A 281 -2.24 -26.78 -8.79
N GLU A 282 -3.18 -26.89 -7.87
CA GLU A 282 -4.53 -27.42 -8.11
C GLU A 282 -5.35 -26.55 -9.09
N LEU A 283 -5.17 -25.23 -9.09
CA LEU A 283 -5.90 -24.30 -9.96
C LEU A 283 -5.37 -24.29 -11.40
N LEU A 284 -4.14 -24.78 -11.62
CA LEU A 284 -3.60 -25.04 -12.95
C LEU A 284 -4.09 -26.39 -13.51
N ALA A 285 -4.45 -27.34 -12.65
CA ALA A 285 -4.98 -28.65 -13.05
C ALA A 285 -6.51 -28.62 -13.25
N ASP A 286 -7.26 -28.07 -12.29
CA ASP A 286 -8.70 -27.82 -12.41
C ASP A 286 -9.11 -26.59 -11.59
N ARG A 287 -9.49 -25.53 -12.31
CA ARG A 287 -9.96 -24.25 -11.74
C ARG A 287 -11.18 -24.36 -10.83
N ARG A 288 -11.90 -25.50 -10.86
CA ARG A 288 -13.08 -25.77 -10.01
C ARG A 288 -12.71 -26.30 -8.63
N ASN A 289 -11.48 -26.75 -8.40
CA ASN A 289 -10.99 -27.21 -7.10
C ASN A 289 -10.60 -26.02 -6.18
N LEU A 290 -11.29 -24.89 -6.32
CA LEU A 290 -10.98 -23.69 -5.55
C LEU A 290 -11.47 -23.83 -4.11
N THR A 291 -10.56 -23.57 -3.18
CA THR A 291 -10.76 -23.53 -1.73
C THR A 291 -9.86 -22.43 -1.14
N GLU A 292 -10.01 -22.13 0.14
CA GLU A 292 -9.16 -21.18 0.86
C GLU A 292 -7.67 -21.60 0.86
N LYS A 293 -7.40 -22.88 0.56
CA LYS A 293 -6.05 -23.44 0.35
C LYS A 293 -5.25 -22.78 -0.77
N ALA A 294 -5.91 -22.14 -1.74
CA ALA A 294 -5.24 -21.36 -2.78
C ALA A 294 -4.57 -20.10 -2.19
N ASP A 295 -5.24 -19.43 -1.26
CA ASP A 295 -4.66 -18.30 -0.51
C ASP A 295 -3.55 -18.76 0.44
N VAL A 296 -3.67 -19.95 1.05
CA VAL A 296 -2.64 -20.53 1.92
C VAL A 296 -1.33 -20.76 1.13
N TRP A 297 -1.42 -21.24 -0.11
CA TRP A 297 -0.26 -21.36 -1.01
C TRP A 297 0.37 -19.99 -1.31
N SER A 298 -0.44 -19.01 -1.70
CA SER A 298 0.00 -17.65 -2.03
C SER A 298 0.61 -16.93 -0.83
N PHE A 299 0.08 -17.12 0.38
CA PHE A 299 0.70 -16.70 1.64
C PHE A 299 2.10 -17.31 1.83
N GLY A 300 2.27 -18.59 1.46
CA GLY A 300 3.56 -19.27 1.44
C GLY A 300 4.56 -18.64 0.46
N LEU A 301 4.11 -18.25 -0.74
CA LEU A 301 4.94 -17.55 -1.73
C LEU A 301 5.33 -16.15 -1.24
N MET A 302 4.36 -15.36 -0.74
CA MET A 302 4.59 -14.04 -0.14
C MET A 302 5.61 -14.11 1.01
N ALA A 303 5.48 -15.07 1.91
CA ALA A 303 6.40 -15.26 3.03
C ALA A 303 7.84 -15.55 2.57
N LEU A 304 7.98 -16.26 1.45
CA LEU A 304 9.26 -16.60 0.85
C LEU A 304 9.86 -15.42 0.05
N GLY A 305 9.01 -14.63 -0.61
CA GLY A 305 9.35 -13.34 -1.26
C GLY A 305 9.89 -12.30 -0.28
N LEU A 306 9.19 -12.09 0.83
CA LEU A 306 9.63 -11.20 1.92
C LEU A 306 10.93 -11.67 2.57
N PHE A 307 11.11 -12.98 2.79
CA PHE A 307 12.29 -13.49 3.48
C PHE A 307 13.55 -13.47 2.62
N ASN A 308 13.43 -13.80 1.33
CA ASN A 308 14.58 -14.14 0.50
C ASN A 308 14.78 -13.11 -0.61
N ASN A 309 15.89 -12.36 -0.55
CA ASN A 309 16.28 -11.42 -1.61
C ASN A 309 16.41 -12.08 -3.01
N THR A 310 16.64 -13.40 -3.09
CA THR A 310 16.65 -14.17 -4.36
C THR A 310 15.24 -14.42 -4.93
N PHE A 311 14.17 -14.25 -4.14
CA PHE A 311 12.78 -14.23 -4.59
C PHE A 311 12.29 -12.82 -4.98
N LYS A 312 13.11 -11.77 -4.89
CA LYS A 312 12.73 -10.46 -5.45
C LYS A 312 12.34 -10.62 -6.91
N ASN A 313 11.23 -9.96 -7.28
CA ASN A 313 10.63 -10.01 -8.60
C ASN A 313 10.14 -11.43 -9.00
N TYR A 314 9.66 -12.24 -8.05
CA TYR A 314 9.06 -13.55 -8.35
C TYR A 314 7.89 -13.45 -9.34
N LEU A 315 7.15 -12.34 -9.34
CA LEU A 315 6.09 -12.03 -10.31
C LEU A 315 6.58 -11.98 -11.77
N ASN A 316 7.88 -11.75 -12.01
CA ASN A 316 8.50 -11.71 -13.34
C ASN A 316 9.10 -13.08 -13.75
N LYS A 317 8.78 -14.15 -13.02
CA LYS A 317 9.32 -15.50 -13.26
C LYS A 317 8.27 -16.43 -13.84
N SER A 318 8.73 -17.44 -14.58
CA SER A 318 7.88 -18.56 -14.98
C SER A 318 7.46 -19.41 -13.77
N TYR A 319 6.29 -20.05 -13.87
CA TYR A 319 5.82 -21.01 -12.85
C TYR A 319 6.88 -22.09 -12.55
N HIS A 320 7.58 -22.59 -13.57
CA HIS A 320 8.66 -23.58 -13.41
C HIS A 320 9.83 -23.06 -12.56
N GLU A 321 10.26 -21.80 -12.73
CA GLU A 321 11.26 -21.20 -11.84
C GLU A 321 10.76 -21.09 -10.40
N ILE A 322 9.51 -20.64 -10.22
CA ILE A 322 8.90 -20.48 -8.89
C ILE A 322 8.84 -21.83 -8.16
N ILE A 323 8.37 -22.89 -8.83
CA ILE A 323 8.37 -24.25 -8.28
C ILE A 323 9.80 -24.76 -8.01
N GLY A 324 10.77 -24.49 -8.89
CA GLY A 324 12.18 -24.81 -8.65
C GLY A 324 12.75 -24.13 -7.40
N MET A 325 12.39 -22.86 -7.18
CA MET A 325 12.82 -22.07 -6.02
C MET A 325 12.08 -22.50 -4.74
N VAL A 326 10.80 -22.85 -4.81
CA VAL A 326 10.01 -23.46 -3.71
C VAL A 326 10.61 -24.80 -3.31
N ASN A 327 10.98 -25.65 -4.26
CA ASN A 327 11.62 -26.95 -3.99
C ASN A 327 13.02 -26.79 -3.40
N HIS A 328 13.79 -25.78 -3.82
CA HIS A 328 15.02 -25.40 -3.12
C HIS A 328 14.74 -25.02 -1.66
N TYR A 329 13.73 -24.18 -1.39
CA TYR A 329 13.37 -23.80 -0.02
C TYR A 329 12.93 -25.00 0.83
N LYS A 330 12.02 -25.85 0.32
CA LYS A 330 11.52 -27.08 0.98
C LYS A 330 12.68 -28.02 1.38
N THR A 331 13.61 -28.29 0.46
CA THR A 331 14.74 -29.20 0.69
C THR A 331 15.91 -28.61 1.50
N ASN A 332 16.07 -27.29 1.53
CA ASN A 332 17.20 -26.66 2.23
C ASN A 332 17.08 -26.77 3.76
N ARG A 333 18.08 -27.43 4.37
CA ARG A 333 18.15 -27.76 5.81
C ARG A 333 18.42 -26.55 6.72
N ASN A 334 18.78 -25.40 6.17
CA ASN A 334 18.96 -24.16 6.95
C ASN A 334 17.60 -23.53 7.34
N PHE A 335 16.51 -23.95 6.71
CA PHE A 335 15.15 -23.45 6.95
C PHE A 335 14.32 -24.51 7.69
N ASN A 336 14.68 -24.72 8.96
CA ASN A 336 14.11 -25.75 9.84
C ASN A 336 13.46 -25.17 11.12
N GLY A 337 13.36 -23.85 11.26
CA GLY A 337 12.67 -23.21 12.39
C GLY A 337 11.16 -23.40 12.32
N THR A 338 10.43 -23.17 13.43
CA THR A 338 8.97 -23.31 13.50
C THR A 338 8.24 -22.56 12.38
N ARG A 339 8.64 -21.29 12.15
CA ARG A 339 8.19 -20.46 11.03
C ARG A 339 8.45 -21.11 9.66
N ASP A 340 9.62 -21.69 9.46
CA ASP A 340 9.98 -22.30 8.18
C ASP A 340 9.20 -23.59 7.93
N LYS A 341 8.96 -24.39 8.98
CA LYS A 341 8.14 -25.61 8.91
C LYS A 341 6.71 -25.29 8.47
N ILE A 342 6.08 -24.26 9.04
CA ILE A 342 4.72 -23.88 8.65
C ILE A 342 4.67 -23.29 7.23
N ILE A 343 5.64 -22.45 6.81
CA ILE A 343 5.71 -21.96 5.42
C ILE A 343 5.93 -23.12 4.43
N LYS A 344 6.78 -24.10 4.74
CA LYS A 344 6.97 -25.30 3.90
C LYS A 344 5.70 -26.13 3.77
N LYS A 345 4.80 -26.07 4.76
CA LYS A 345 3.48 -26.70 4.77
C LYS A 345 2.40 -25.87 4.09
N CYS A 346 2.51 -24.54 4.07
CA CYS A 346 1.71 -23.69 3.17
C CYS A 346 2.04 -23.96 1.69
N LEU A 347 3.32 -24.24 1.40
CA LEU A 347 3.85 -24.59 0.07
C LEU A 347 3.79 -26.09 -0.23
N ASP A 348 2.79 -26.80 0.28
CA ASP A 348 2.54 -28.19 -0.12
C ASP A 348 1.79 -28.27 -1.45
N GLU A 349 2.03 -29.30 -2.24
CA GLU A 349 1.44 -29.43 -3.58
C GLU A 349 -0.02 -29.88 -3.50
N ASP A 350 -0.34 -30.79 -2.59
CA ASP A 350 -1.72 -31.15 -2.26
C ASP A 350 -2.35 -30.08 -1.34
N PRO A 351 -3.48 -29.43 -1.74
CA PRO A 351 -4.16 -28.45 -0.90
C PRO A 351 -4.69 -29.02 0.43
N ASN A 352 -4.98 -30.33 0.51
CA ASN A 352 -5.43 -30.99 1.74
C ASN A 352 -4.31 -31.08 2.79
N GLU A 353 -3.07 -31.22 2.33
CA GLU A 353 -1.87 -31.27 3.17
C GLU A 353 -1.42 -29.87 3.65
N ARG A 354 -2.06 -28.79 3.17
CA ARG A 354 -1.83 -27.41 3.63
C ARG A 354 -2.65 -27.09 4.89
N PRO A 355 -2.10 -26.31 5.84
CA PRO A 355 -2.81 -25.90 7.06
C PRO A 355 -4.03 -25.02 6.75
N THR A 356 -4.88 -24.76 7.74
CA THR A 356 -5.79 -23.59 7.72
C THR A 356 -5.05 -22.35 8.21
N MET A 357 -5.52 -21.15 7.87
CA MET A 357 -4.88 -19.92 8.36
C MET A 357 -4.95 -19.75 9.89
N ASP A 358 -5.86 -20.44 10.58
CA ASP A 358 -5.87 -20.57 12.04
C ASP A 358 -4.61 -21.31 12.54
N VAL A 359 -4.31 -22.49 11.98
CA VAL A 359 -3.11 -23.24 12.33
C VAL A 359 -1.85 -22.45 11.98
N VAL A 360 -1.85 -21.72 10.86
CA VAL A 360 -0.74 -20.81 10.50
C VAL A 360 -0.58 -19.70 11.55
N PHE A 361 -1.66 -19.03 11.93
CA PHE A 361 -1.63 -17.95 12.91
C PHE A 361 -1.17 -18.43 14.29
N ARG A 362 -1.68 -19.57 14.78
CA ARG A 362 -1.32 -20.14 16.10
C ARG A 362 0.15 -20.56 16.16
N VAL A 363 0.65 -21.27 15.14
CA VAL A 363 2.07 -21.65 15.03
C VAL A 363 2.99 -20.41 14.85
N LEU A 364 2.50 -19.34 14.22
CA LEU A 364 3.16 -18.03 14.17
C LEU A 364 2.98 -17.18 15.44
N ASN A 365 2.06 -17.49 16.34
CA ASN A 365 2.05 -16.94 17.69
C ASN A 365 3.14 -17.66 18.52
N GLY A 366 3.16 -18.99 18.47
CA GLY A 366 4.04 -19.87 19.23
C GLY A 366 3.29 -20.92 20.04
N GLU A 367 2.05 -21.22 19.64
CA GLU A 367 1.19 -22.29 20.14
C GLU A 367 1.45 -23.61 19.39
#